data_AF-A0AAX2ZFG3-F1
#
_entry.id   AF-A0AAX2ZFG3-F1
#
_cell.length_a   1.000
_cell.length_b   1.000
_cell.length_c   1.000
_cell.angle_alpha   90.00
_cell.angle_beta   90.00
_cell.angle_gamma   90.00
#
_symmetry.space_group_name_H-M   'P 1'
#
loop_
_entity.id
_entity.type
_entity.pdbx_description
1 polymer ?
#
loop_
_entity_poly.entity_id
_entity_poly.type
_entity_poly.pdbx_seq_one_letter_code
_entity_poly.pdbx_strand_id
1 'polypeptide(L)'
;MAITKEDVRYIAKLAKLQFSEEEAEVFAVEFENILEQFKTLDKLDLEDVEIERPKVAVVRKDICKKCEIDDLYINSKKMRETSIEVPKIIE
;
A
#
# COMPACT_ATOMS: atom_id res chain seq x y z
N MET A 1 -7.07 20.14 10.57
CA MET A 1 -6.64 18.87 11.17
C MET A 1 -5.14 18.90 11.17
N ALA A 2 -4.54 19.07 12.34
CA ALA A 2 -3.09 18.95 12.46
C ALA A 2 -2.77 17.45 12.48
N ILE A 3 -1.86 17.00 11.62
CA ILE A 3 -1.33 15.63 11.67
C ILE A 3 -0.28 15.60 12.77
N THR A 4 -0.39 14.64 13.68
CA THR A 4 0.59 14.44 14.73
C THR A 4 1.66 13.44 14.31
N LYS A 5 2.81 13.44 15.00
CA LYS A 5 3.86 12.43 14.79
C LYS A 5 3.34 11.01 15.08
N GLU A 6 2.38 10.88 15.98
CA GLU A 6 1.74 9.60 16.32
C GLU A 6 0.93 9.06 15.15
N ASP A 7 0.21 9.94 14.44
CA ASP A 7 -0.53 9.59 13.23
C ASP A 7 0.42 9.09 12.12
N VAL A 8 1.55 9.76 11.93
CA VAL A 8 2.59 9.34 10.97
C VAL A 8 3.13 7.95 11.33
N ARG A 9 3.43 7.70 12.61
CA ARG A 9 3.89 6.38 13.08
C ARG A 9 2.84 5.31 12.90
N TYR A 10 1.57 5.64 13.14
CA TYR A 10 0.46 4.72 12.95
C TYR A 10 0.31 4.32 11.48
N ILE A 11 0.34 5.29 10.56
CA ILE A 11 0.28 5.04 9.11
C ILE A 11 1.50 4.23 8.65
N ALA A 12 2.69 4.57 9.13
CA ALA A 12 3.92 3.84 8.81
C ALA A 12 3.80 2.35 9.21
N LYS A 13 3.25 2.06 10.39
CA LYS A 13 3.00 0.68 10.86
C LYS A 13 2.02 -0.07 9.95
N LEU A 14 0.97 0.59 9.46
CA LEU A 14 0.02 0.00 8.51
C LEU A 14 0.69 -0.29 7.16
N ALA A 15 1.52 0.63 6.68
CA ALA A 15 2.25 0.53 5.42
C ALA A 15 3.50 -0.39 5.48
N LYS A 16 3.84 -0.93 6.66
CA LYS A 16 5.07 -1.70 6.92
C LYS A 16 6.36 -0.91 6.63
N LEU A 17 6.32 0.39 6.89
CA LEU A 17 7.46 1.30 6.79
C LEU A 17 7.99 1.63 8.18
N GLN A 18 9.31 1.84 8.28
CA GLN A 18 9.98 2.26 9.50
C GLN A 18 10.63 3.62 9.24
N PHE A 19 10.32 4.60 10.10
CA PHE A 19 10.85 5.95 10.01
C PHE A 19 11.59 6.30 11.31
N SER A 20 12.63 7.13 11.20
CA SER A 20 13.28 7.74 12.36
C SER A 20 12.38 8.78 13.02
N GLU A 21 12.77 9.28 14.19
CA GLU A 21 12.04 10.39 14.81
C GLU A 21 12.10 11.65 13.94
N GLU A 22 13.28 11.97 13.38
CA GLU A 22 13.45 13.15 12.53
C GLU A 22 12.62 13.05 11.24
N GLU A 23 12.59 11.87 10.61
CA GLU A 23 11.77 11.62 9.42
C GLU A 23 10.28 11.76 9.72
N ALA A 24 9.82 11.28 10.88
CA ALA A 24 8.43 11.41 11.29
C ALA A 24 8.00 12.87 11.51
N GLU A 25 8.91 13.74 11.96
CA GLU A 25 8.65 15.19 12.08
C GLU A 25 8.50 15.85 10.72
N VAL A 26 9.42 15.56 9.80
CA VAL A 26 9.38 16.08 8.44
C VAL A 26 8.10 15.63 7.73
N PHE A 27 7.79 14.34 7.83
CA PHE A 27 6.58 13.79 7.20
C PHE A 27 5.29 14.33 7.78
N ALA A 28 5.22 14.65 9.08
CA ALA A 28 4.02 15.28 9.65
C ALA A 28 3.71 16.61 8.95
N VAL A 29 4.73 17.45 8.72
CA VAL A 29 4.60 18.74 8.02
C VAL A 29 4.27 18.53 6.54
N GLU A 30 4.96 17.61 5.86
CA GLU A 30 4.72 17.33 4.45
C GLU A 30 3.31 16.78 4.20
N PHE A 31 2.85 15.86 5.05
CA PHE A 31 1.50 15.33 4.94
C PHE A 31 0.43 16.38 5.24
N GLU A 32 0.68 17.30 6.18
CA GLU A 32 -0.24 18.41 6.44
C GLU A 32 -0.40 19.30 5.20
N ASN A 33 0.71 19.66 4.54
CA ASN A 33 0.69 20.43 3.31
C ASN A 33 -0.07 19.71 2.18
N ILE A 34 0.17 18.40 2.03
CA ILE A 34 -0.52 17.58 1.02
C ILE A 34 -2.03 17.56 1.30
N LEU A 35 -2.46 17.29 2.53
CA LEU A 35 -3.87 17.25 2.91
C LEU A 35 -4.54 18.62 2.76
N GLU A 36 -3.81 19.72 2.99
CA GLU A 36 -4.34 21.06 2.76
C GLU A 36 -4.67 21.31 1.29
N GLN A 37 -3.84 20.82 0.35
CA GLN A 37 -4.16 20.89 -1.07
C GLN A 37 -5.44 20.10 -1.40
N PHE A 38 -5.66 18.95 -0.76
CA PHE A 38 -6.86 18.15 -0.97
C PHE A 38 -8.15 18.82 -0.47
N LYS A 39 -8.10 19.73 0.51
CA LYS A 39 -9.28 20.52 0.95
C LYS A 39 -9.87 21.40 -0.15
N THR A 40 -9.13 21.65 -1.24
CA THR A 40 -9.69 22.33 -2.41
C THR A 40 -10.81 21.53 -3.06
N LEU A 41 -10.81 20.20 -2.93
CA LEU A 41 -11.85 19.31 -3.43
C LEU A 41 -13.15 19.42 -2.63
N ASP A 42 -13.10 19.81 -1.35
CA ASP A 42 -14.30 20.01 -0.51
C ASP A 42 -15.20 21.15 -1.01
N LYS A 43 -14.68 22.00 -1.91
CA LYS A 43 -15.46 23.08 -2.56
C LYS A 43 -16.29 22.59 -3.74
N LEU A 44 -16.09 21.35 -4.17
CA LEU A 44 -16.82 20.76 -5.29
C LEU A 44 -18.08 20.09 -4.74
N ASP A 45 -19.21 20.42 -5.33
CA ASP A 45 -20.46 19.70 -5.11
C ASP A 45 -20.42 18.38 -5.90
N LEU A 46 -20.56 17.27 -5.17
CA LEU A 46 -20.50 15.91 -5.71
C LEU A 46 -21.81 15.13 -5.46
N GLU A 47 -22.89 15.78 -5.01
CA GLU A 47 -24.15 15.11 -4.65
C GLU A 47 -24.74 14.29 -5.83
N ASP A 48 -24.62 14.79 -7.07
CA ASP A 48 -25.16 14.14 -8.28
C ASP A 48 -24.12 13.41 -9.13
N VAL A 49 -22.89 13.21 -8.61
CA VAL A 49 -21.80 12.58 -9.37
C VAL A 49 -21.79 11.07 -9.15
N GLU A 50 -22.23 10.31 -10.16
CA GLU A 50 -22.09 8.84 -10.16
C GLU A 50 -20.65 8.42 -10.53
N ILE A 51 -20.04 7.59 -9.69
CA ILE A 51 -18.74 6.97 -9.99
C ILE A 51 -18.97 5.84 -11.01
N GLU A 52 -18.50 6.03 -12.24
CA GLU A 52 -18.52 4.96 -13.24
C GLU A 52 -17.57 3.83 -12.84
N ARG A 53 -18.14 2.63 -12.66
CA ARG A 53 -17.39 1.38 -12.49
C ARG A 53 -17.60 0.50 -13.71
N PRO A 54 -16.64 -0.38 -14.06
CA PRO A 54 -16.86 -1.35 -15.12
C PRO A 54 -18.12 -2.18 -14.81
N LYS A 55 -19.09 -2.13 -15.74
CA LYS A 55 -20.44 -2.72 -15.58
C LYS A 55 -20.45 -4.24 -15.75
N VAL A 56 -19.35 -4.82 -16.21
CA VAL A 56 -19.26 -6.24 -16.56
C VAL A 56 -18.19 -6.93 -15.72
N ALA A 57 -18.57 -8.08 -15.15
CA ALA A 57 -17.62 -8.94 -14.47
C ALA A 57 -16.69 -9.60 -15.49
N VAL A 58 -15.39 -9.37 -15.37
CA VAL A 58 -14.38 -10.02 -16.20
C VAL A 58 -14.06 -11.38 -15.58
N VAL A 59 -14.48 -12.45 -16.26
CA VAL A 59 -14.20 -13.83 -15.83
C VAL A 59 -13.12 -14.47 -16.69
N ARG A 60 -12.26 -15.27 -16.05
CA ARG A 60 -11.22 -16.07 -16.72
C ARG A 60 -11.75 -17.49 -16.95
N LYS A 61 -11.49 -18.06 -18.13
CA LYS A 61 -11.77 -19.49 -18.41
C LYS A 61 -10.98 -20.39 -17.46
N ASP A 62 -11.58 -21.49 -17.03
CA ASP A 62 -10.93 -22.46 -16.15
C ASP A 62 -9.99 -23.39 -16.93
N ILE A 63 -8.83 -22.86 -17.28
CA ILE A 63 -7.77 -23.59 -18.00
C ILE A 63 -6.50 -23.51 -17.16
N CYS A 64 -5.89 -24.65 -16.84
CA CYS A 64 -4.62 -24.73 -16.13
C CYS A 64 -3.48 -24.25 -17.03
N LYS A 65 -2.59 -23.42 -16.49
CA LYS A 65 -1.33 -23.05 -17.13
C LYS A 65 -0.18 -23.63 -16.32
N LYS A 66 0.81 -24.20 -17.00
CA LYS A 66 2.04 -24.67 -16.34
C LYS A 66 2.89 -23.45 -15.96
N CYS A 67 3.34 -23.42 -14.72
CA CYS A 67 4.37 -22.49 -14.26
C CYS A 67 5.64 -23.30 -14.04
N GLU A 68 6.74 -22.94 -14.69
CA GLU A 68 8.03 -23.60 -14.44
C GLU A 68 8.61 -23.09 -13.12
N ILE A 69 9.22 -23.99 -12.35
CA ILE A 69 9.71 -23.73 -11.00
C ILE A 69 10.95 -22.83 -11.03
N ASP A 70 11.79 -22.96 -12.06
CA ASP A 70 13.03 -22.20 -12.18
C ASP A 70 12.77 -20.70 -12.38
N ASP A 71 11.71 -20.33 -13.12
CA ASP A 71 11.30 -18.94 -13.32
C ASP A 71 10.74 -18.29 -12.04
N LEU A 72 10.18 -19.09 -11.14
CA LEU A 72 9.49 -18.60 -9.94
C LEU A 72 10.46 -17.94 -8.95
N TYR A 73 11.72 -18.38 -8.94
CA TYR A 73 12.67 -18.08 -7.87
C TYR A 73 13.82 -17.15 -8.25
N ILE A 74 13.89 -16.73 -9.52
CA ILE A 74 14.97 -15.87 -10.03
C ILE A 74 15.19 -14.61 -9.17
N ASN A 75 14.10 -14.07 -8.61
CA ASN A 75 14.14 -12.85 -7.79
C ASN A 75 14.12 -13.11 -6.27
N SER A 76 14.16 -14.38 -5.83
CA SER A 76 14.09 -14.72 -4.41
C SER A 76 15.46 -14.57 -3.74
N LYS A 77 15.53 -13.78 -2.66
CA LYS A 77 16.78 -13.48 -1.96
C LYS A 77 17.39 -14.69 -1.24
N LYS A 78 16.55 -15.54 -0.64
CA LYS A 78 16.95 -16.75 0.08
C LYS A 78 15.94 -17.85 -0.14
N MET A 79 16.44 -19.06 -0.28
CA MET A 79 15.64 -20.25 -0.48
C MET A 79 16.17 -21.42 0.31
N ARG A 80 15.24 -22.29 0.69
CA ARG A 80 15.51 -23.60 1.26
C ARG A 80 14.69 -24.61 0.50
N GLU A 81 15.37 -25.46 -0.29
CA GLU A 81 14.75 -26.44 -1.18
C GLU A 81 13.72 -25.79 -2.11
N THR A 82 12.42 -25.98 -1.86
CA THR A 82 11.30 -25.46 -2.66
C THR A 82 10.56 -24.31 -1.96
N SER A 83 11.14 -23.70 -0.93
CA SER A 83 10.51 -22.66 -0.10
C SER A 83 11.34 -21.38 -0.02
N ILE A 84 10.66 -20.24 0.06
CA ILE A 84 11.30 -18.94 0.33
C ILE A 84 11.56 -18.82 1.83
N GLU A 85 12.83 -18.57 2.19
CA GLU A 85 13.22 -18.42 3.59
C GLU A 85 12.92 -16.99 4.06
N VAL A 86 12.06 -16.88 5.07
CA VAL A 86 11.74 -15.62 5.75
C VAL A 86 12.05 -15.72 7.25
N PRO A 87 12.32 -14.59 7.94
CA PRO A 87 12.44 -14.58 9.39
C PRO A 87 11.22 -15.22 10.04
N LYS A 88 11.44 -16.02 11.09
CA LYS A 88 10.36 -16.65 11.83
C LYS A 88 9.44 -15.56 12.38
N ILE A 89 8.14 -15.68 12.09
CA ILE A 89 7.13 -14.83 12.71
C ILE A 89 7.05 -15.26 14.18
N ILE A 90 7.49 -14.38 15.07
CA ILE A 90 7.35 -14.51 16.52
C ILE A 90 6.38 -13.40 16.91
N GLU A 91 5.29 -13.79 17.58
CA GLU A 91 4.30 -12.86 18.15
C GLU A 91 4.80 -12.30 19.47
#